data_AF-A0A494XJ34-F1
#
_entry.id   AF-A0A494XJ34-F1
#
_cell.length_a   1.000
_cell.length_b   1.000
_cell.length_c   1.000
_cell.angle_alpha   90.00
_cell.angle_beta   90.00
_cell.angle_gamma   90.00
#
_symmetry.space_group_name_H-M   'P 1'
#
loop_
_entity.id
_entity.type
_entity.pdbx_description
1 polymer ?
#
loop_
_entity_poly.entity_id
_entity_poly.type
_entity_poly.pdbx_seq_one_letter_code
_entity_poly.pdbx_strand_id
1 'polypeptide(L)' 'MIDDSLEALCAARARAVALATELRPIGSPCCGVCRLDRETGYCEGCLRTRDEIKAWKTMTDDDKLRVLSVLSARSD' A
#
# COMPACT_ATOMS: atom_id res chain seq x y z
N MET A 1 24.96 0.62 -8.57
CA MET A 1 23.98 0.52 -9.67
C MET A 1 22.70 -0.17 -9.19
N ILE A 2 22.31 0.09 -7.94
CA ILE A 2 21.06 -0.40 -7.35
C ILE A 2 20.12 0.81 -7.39
N ASP A 3 19.10 0.69 -8.26
CA ASP A 3 17.72 1.03 -7.95
C ASP A 3 17.05 2.37 -8.32
N ASP A 4 17.24 2.84 -9.55
CA ASP A 4 16.28 3.76 -10.21
C ASP A 4 14.84 3.18 -10.20
N SER A 5 14.73 1.83 -10.24
CA SER A 5 13.46 1.11 -10.19
C SER A 5 12.79 1.07 -8.81
N LEU A 6 13.53 0.97 -7.70
CA LEU A 6 13.00 0.98 -6.32
C LEU A 6 12.65 2.40 -5.89
N GLU A 7 13.43 3.40 -6.29
CA GLU A 7 13.08 4.80 -6.02
C GLU A 7 11.80 5.19 -6.78
N ALA A 8 11.69 4.77 -8.05
CA ALA A 8 10.46 4.88 -8.83
C ALA A 8 9.30 4.08 -8.22
N LEU A 9 9.54 2.88 -7.69
CA LEU A 9 8.52 2.09 -6.98
C LEU A 9 8.06 2.75 -5.68
N CYS A 10 8.97 3.32 -4.89
CA CYS A 10 8.65 4.00 -3.63
C CYS A 10 7.85 5.27 -3.91
N ALA A 11 8.26 6.09 -4.88
CA ALA A 11 7.50 7.26 -5.30
C ALA A 11 6.11 6.89 -5.85
N ALA A 12 6.00 5.81 -6.62
CA ALA A 12 4.71 5.32 -7.12
C ALA A 12 3.80 4.83 -5.98
N ARG A 13 4.36 4.17 -4.96
CA ARG A 13 3.62 3.70 -3.77
C ARG A 13 3.14 4.85 -2.90
N ALA A 14 3.99 5.81 -2.57
CA ALA A 14 3.63 6.98 -1.77
C ALA A 14 2.50 7.78 -2.44
N ARG A 15 2.60 7.99 -3.76
CA ARG A 15 1.55 8.63 -4.56
C ARG A 15 0.24 7.83 -4.55
N ALA A 16 0.30 6.51 -4.70
CA ALA A 16 -0.89 5.65 -4.66
C ALA A 16 -1.58 5.68 -3.29
N VAL A 17 -0.81 5.75 -2.20
CA VAL A 17 -1.33 5.89 -0.84
C VAL A 17 -2.01 7.25 -0.64
N ALA A 18 -1.38 8.35 -1.09
CA ALA A 18 -1.96 9.69 -1.00
C ALA A 18 -3.28 9.81 -1.79
N LEU A 19 -3.31 9.31 -3.03
CA LEU A 19 -4.53 9.30 -3.83
C LEU A 19 -5.64 8.45 -3.16
N ALA A 20 -5.28 7.29 -2.61
CA ALA A 20 -6.20 6.40 -1.92
C ALA A 20 -6.88 7.07 -0.71
N THR A 21 -6.15 7.91 0.04
CA THR A 21 -6.70 8.66 1.18
C THR A 21 -7.69 9.77 0.80
N GLU A 22 -7.61 10.30 -0.42
CA GLU A 22 -8.47 11.40 -0.90
C GLU A 22 -9.79 10.92 -1.54
N LEU A 23 -9.90 9.63 -1.88
CA LEU A 23 -11.10 9.04 -2.49
C LEU A 23 -12.16 8.72 -1.43
N ARG A 24 -13.45 8.89 -1.76
CA ARG A 24 -14.59 8.46 -0.93
C ARG A 24 -15.54 7.54 -1.71
N PRO A 25 -15.80 6.29 -1.24
CA PRO A 25 -15.19 5.66 -0.07
C PRO A 25 -13.68 5.47 -0.24
N ILE A 26 -12.92 5.33 0.86
CA ILE A 26 -11.46 5.27 0.84
C ILE A 26 -10.97 4.22 -0.19
N GLY A 27 -10.15 4.70 -1.12
CA GLY A 27 -9.67 3.95 -2.28
C GLY A 27 -8.55 2.98 -1.94
N SER A 28 -8.31 1.99 -2.79
CA SER A 28 -7.24 0.99 -2.57
C SER A 28 -5.93 1.46 -3.22
N PRO A 29 -4.78 1.45 -2.51
CA PRO A 29 -3.47 1.80 -3.06
C PRO A 29 -2.86 0.64 -3.88
N CYS A 30 -3.69 -0.21 -4.47
CA CYS A 30 -3.25 -1.41 -5.18
C CYS A 30 -2.85 -1.05 -6.60
N CYS A 31 -1.62 -1.36 -7.01
CA CYS A 31 -1.14 -1.16 -8.38
C CYS A 31 -1.46 -2.34 -9.32
N GLY A 32 -2.29 -3.30 -8.89
CA GLY A 32 -2.59 -4.52 -9.65
C GLY A 32 -1.56 -5.65 -9.50
N VAL A 33 -0.43 -5.38 -8.84
CA VAL A 33 0.57 -6.40 -8.49
C VAL A 33 0.26 -6.96 -7.11
N CYS A 34 -0.06 -8.25 -7.05
CA CYS A 34 -0.26 -8.98 -5.80
C CYS A 34 0.81 -10.06 -5.66
N ARG A 35 2.03 -9.65 -5.28
CA ARG A 35 3.10 -10.58 -4.92
C ARG A 35 3.49 -10.33 -3.47
N LEU A 36 3.32 -11.33 -2.61
CA LEU A 36 3.79 -11.26 -1.23
C LEU A 36 5.24 -11.69 -1.18
N ASP A 37 6.07 -10.80 -0.66
CA ASP A 37 7.42 -11.12 -0.26
C ASP A 37 7.38 -12.02 0.99
N ARG A 38 8.12 -13.13 0.96
CA ARG A 38 8.09 -14.14 2.04
C ARG A 38 8.99 -13.77 3.22
N GLU A 39 9.98 -12.90 3.03
CA GLU A 39 10.92 -12.48 4.07
C GLU A 39 10.29 -11.40 4.95
N THR A 40 9.66 -10.41 4.32
CA THR A 40 9.02 -9.26 4.97
C THR A 40 7.55 -9.50 5.29
N GLY A 41 6.87 -10.39 4.54
CA GLY A 41 5.43 -10.63 4.68
C GLY A 41 4.55 -9.55 4.04
N TYR A 42 5.14 -8.61 3.31
CA TYR A 42 4.43 -7.50 2.65
C TYR A 42 4.24 -7.74 1.16
N CYS A 43 3.21 -7.11 0.59
CA CYS A 43 3.01 -7.08 -0.84
C CYS A 43 4.04 -6.17 -1.52
N GLU A 44 4.79 -6.69 -2.49
CA GLU A 44 5.74 -5.94 -3.32
C GLU A 44 5.05 -4.83 -4.15
N GLY A 45 3.72 -4.83 -4.26
CA GLY A 45 2.99 -3.74 -4.91
C GLY A 45 2.67 -2.61 -3.94
N CYS A 46 1.89 -2.93 -2.92
CA CYS A 46 1.22 -1.94 -2.05
C CYS A 46 1.69 -1.97 -0.58
N LEU A 47 2.71 -2.75 -0.26
CA LEU A 47 3.30 -2.91 1.09
C LEU A 47 2.32 -3.33 2.21
N ARG A 48 1.13 -3.79 1.83
CA ARG A 48 0.15 -4.38 2.75
C ARG A 48 0.48 -5.84 3.04
N THR A 49 0.15 -6.27 4.24
CA THR A 49 0.17 -7.68 4.66
C THR A 49 -1.01 -8.43 4.02
N ARG A 50 -0.93 -9.76 4.05
CA ARG A 50 -2.02 -10.63 3.57
C ARG A 50 -3.33 -10.38 4.29
N ASP A 51 -3.28 -10.11 5.60
CA ASP A 51 -4.46 -9.91 6.43
C ASP A 51 -5.11 -8.56 6.16
N GLU A 52 -4.33 -7.50 5.98
CA GLU A 52 -4.82 -6.18 5.52
C GLU A 52 -5.48 -6.27 4.14
N ILE A 53 -4.90 -7.03 3.20
CA ILE A 53 -5.48 -7.24 1.86
C ILE A 53 -6.84 -7.96 1.95
N LYS A 54 -6.95 -8.99 2.78
CA LYS A 54 -8.21 -9.74 2.97
C LYS A 54 -9.29 -8.89 3.65
N ALA A 55 -8.91 -8.14 4.68
CA ALA A 55 -9.83 -7.32 5.47
C ALA A 55 -10.24 -6.02 4.74
N TRP A 56 -9.54 -5.61 3.70
CA TRP A 56 -9.74 -4.31 3.03
C TRP A 56 -11.19 -4.02 2.62
N LYS A 57 -11.91 -5.02 2.09
CA LYS A 57 -13.30 -4.85 1.63
C LYS A 57 -14.30 -4.71 2.77
N THR A 58 -13.96 -5.18 3.97
CA THR A 58 -14.81 -5.16 5.16
C THR A 58 -14.43 -4.07 6.15
N MET A 59 -13.26 -3.43 5.96
CA MET A 59 -12.79 -2.32 6.79
C MET A 59 -13.61 -1.05 6.60
N THR A 60 -13.78 -0.30 7.69
CA THR A 60 -14.34 1.05 7.65
C THR A 60 -13.36 2.02 7.00
N ASP A 61 -13.84 3.18 6.58
CA ASP A 61 -12.97 4.23 6.04
C ASP A 61 -11.90 4.67 7.06
N ASP A 62 -12.23 4.74 8.36
CA ASP A 62 -11.27 5.03 9.43
C ASP A 62 -10.20 3.94 9.59
N ASP A 63 -10.56 2.66 9.46
CA ASP A 63 -9.59 1.56 9.50
C ASP A 63 -8.68 1.59 8.26
N LYS A 64 -9.24 1.88 7.09
CA LYS A 64 -8.46 2.02 5.85
C LYS A 64 -7.49 3.19 5.93
N LEU A 65 -7.91 4.32 6.50
CA LEU A 65 -7.03 5.48 6.74
C LEU A 65 -5.87 5.11 7.67
N ARG A 66 -6.13 4.34 8.74
CA ARG A 66 -5.06 3.84 9.61
C ARG A 66 -4.07 2.95 8.86
N VAL A 67 -4.55 2.03 8.03
CA VAL A 67 -3.67 1.19 7.19
C VAL A 67 -2.86 2.07 6.23
N LEU A 68 -3.49 3.02 5.53
CA LEU A 68 -2.81 3.93 4.59
C LEU A 68 -1.74 4.79 5.28
N SER A 69 -2.00 5.29 6.48
CA SER A 69 -1.01 6.04 7.27
C SER A 69 0.21 5.19 7.60
N VAL A 70 0.00 3.92 7.97
CA VAL A 70 1.10 2.97 8.22
C VAL A 70 1.88 2.68 6.94
N LEU A 71 1.21 2.52 5.80
CA LEU A 71 1.88 2.31 4.50
C LEU A 71 2.70 3.51 4.07
N SER A 72 2.21 4.73 4.33
CA SER A 72 2.96 5.95 4.05
C SER A 72 4.27 5.98 4.84
N ALA A 73 4.24 5.58 6.12
CA ALA A 73 5.44 5.52 6.97
C ALA A 73 6.42 4.39 6.57
N ARG A 74 5.97 3.38 5.83
CA ARG A 74 6.81 2.29 5.30
C ARG A 74 7.38 2.57 3.91
N SER A 75 6.86 3.61 3.23
CA SER A 75 7.23 3.96 1.84
C SER A 75 8.22 5.12 1.76
N ASP A 76 8.64 5.65 2.92
CA ASP A 76 9.75 6.60 3.12
C ASP A 76 11.07 5.83 3.28
#